data_AF-A0A1J4XX81-F1
#
_entry.id   AF-A0A1J4XX81-F1
#
_cell.length_a   1.000
_cell.length_b   1.000
_cell.length_c   1.000
_cell.angle_alpha   90.00
_cell.angle_beta   90.00
_cell.angle_gamma   90.00
#
_symmetry.space_group_name_H-M   'P 1'
#
loop_
_entity.id
_entity.type
_entity.pdbx_description
1 polymer ?
#
loop_
_entity_poly.entity_id
_entity_poly.type
_entity_poly.pdbx_seq_one_letter_code
_entity_poly.pdbx_strand_id
1 'polypeptide(L)'
;MRKLPILFLSVGLLSFLQSFGFSIFGVKPNLALVAVIAASFFVANFWQGLLLIALAGLILKFAPGFEKEIMIFSLIGAGAVIIKNRLPWHQFLSNLTLIALGILIFYVILAPNLILSPIFLKELFLNLILGILIFAFFSFLWQNKIA
;
A
#
# COMPACT_ATOMS: atom_id res chain seq x y z
N MET A 1 7.27 -10.54 17.04
CA MET A 1 8.49 -10.06 16.34
C MET A 1 8.90 -10.93 15.14
N ARG A 2 8.79 -12.27 15.17
CA ARG A 2 9.24 -13.18 14.07
C ARG A 2 8.67 -12.92 12.65
N LYS A 3 7.58 -12.17 12.49
CA LYS A 3 6.87 -12.00 11.20
C LYS A 3 7.13 -10.65 10.51
N LEU A 4 7.78 -9.70 11.19
CA LEU A 4 8.15 -8.40 10.61
C LEU A 4 9.11 -8.52 9.41
N PRO A 5 10.12 -9.42 9.41
CA PRO A 5 11.05 -9.54 8.27
C PRO A 5 10.34 -9.92 6.97
N ILE A 6 9.28 -10.73 7.03
CA ILE A 6 8.51 -11.12 5.85
C ILE A 6 7.79 -9.91 5.27
N LEU A 7 7.08 -9.15 6.11
CA LEU A 7 6.41 -7.92 5.69
C LEU A 7 7.41 -6.91 5.12
N PHE A 8 8.57 -6.77 5.77
CA PHE A 8 9.66 -5.90 5.33
C PHE A 8 10.16 -6.29 3.93
N LEU A 9 10.45 -7.57 3.71
CA LEU A 9 10.91 -8.07 2.41
C LEU A 9 9.83 -7.92 1.34
N SER A 10 8.57 -8.24 1.65
CA SER A 10 7.47 -8.11 0.68
C SER A 10 7.19 -6.65 0.30
N VAL A 11 7.12 -5.74 1.28
CA VAL A 11 6.94 -4.31 1.02
C VAL A 11 8.14 -3.75 0.26
N GLY A 12 9.36 -4.14 0.64
CA GLY A 12 10.59 -3.73 -0.05
C GLY A 12 10.60 -4.18 -1.51
N LEU A 13 10.29 -5.47 -1.77
CA LEU A 13 10.25 -6.03 -3.11
C LEU A 13 9.18 -5.35 -3.99
N LEU A 14 7.96 -5.17 -3.47
CA LEU A 14 6.88 -4.54 -4.24
C LEU A 14 7.17 -3.06 -4.54
N SER A 15 7.80 -2.34 -3.61
CA SER A 15 8.26 -0.98 -3.83
C SER A 15 9.38 -0.91 -4.87
N PHE A 16 10.31 -1.87 -4.82
CA PHE A 16 11.40 -1.99 -5.78
C PHE A 16 10.86 -2.30 -7.19
N LEU A 17 9.93 -3.24 -7.32
CA LEU A 17 9.27 -3.53 -8.60
C LEU A 17 8.58 -2.29 -9.18
N GLN A 18 7.89 -1.51 -8.35
CA GLN A 18 7.30 -0.25 -8.79
C GLN A 18 8.35 0.76 -9.29
N SER A 19 9.50 0.87 -8.62
CA SER A 19 10.57 1.80 -9.03
C SER A 19 11.16 1.50 -10.42
N PHE A 20 11.09 0.25 -10.91
CA PHE A 20 11.46 -0.08 -12.30
C PHE A 20 10.40 0.31 -13.33
N GLY A 21 9.31 0.96 -12.92
CA GLY A 21 8.22 1.33 -13.83
C GLY A 21 7.35 0.15 -14.23
N PHE A 22 7.19 -0.83 -13.34
CA PHE A 22 6.26 -1.95 -13.54
C PHE A 22 4.88 -1.45 -13.99
N SER A 23 4.37 -2.03 -15.08
CA SER A 23 3.08 -1.67 -15.65
C SER A 23 2.35 -2.89 -16.17
N ILE A 24 1.02 -2.88 -16.04
CA ILE A 24 0.13 -3.93 -16.53
C ILE A 24 -0.89 -3.26 -17.45
N PHE A 25 -0.99 -3.71 -18.69
CA PHE A 25 -1.86 -3.13 -19.71
C PHE A 25 -1.71 -1.60 -19.87
N GLY A 26 -0.48 -1.09 -19.74
CA GLY A 26 -0.17 0.34 -19.85
C GLY A 26 -0.53 1.17 -18.61
N VAL A 27 -0.99 0.56 -17.52
CA VAL A 27 -1.30 1.22 -16.24
C VAL A 27 -0.22 0.89 -15.22
N LYS A 28 0.24 1.90 -14.46
CA LYS A 28 1.27 1.75 -13.42
C LYS A 28 0.59 1.62 -12.05
N PRO A 29 0.42 0.41 -11.49
CA PRO A 29 -0.19 0.27 -10.17
C PRO A 29 0.70 0.87 -9.08
N ASN A 30 0.06 1.32 -8.01
CA ASN A 30 0.74 1.82 -6.81
C ASN A 30 1.03 0.66 -5.85
N LEU A 31 1.85 -0.29 -6.31
CA LEU A 31 2.24 -1.50 -5.58
C LEU A 31 2.75 -1.22 -4.17
N ALA A 32 3.59 -0.21 -4.00
CA ALA A 32 4.14 0.19 -2.71
C ALA A 32 3.03 0.57 -1.73
N LEU A 33 2.05 1.36 -2.20
CA LEU A 33 0.97 1.84 -1.34
C LEU A 33 0.05 0.69 -0.97
N VAL A 34 -0.32 -0.13 -1.96
CA VAL A 34 -1.12 -1.34 -1.78
C VAL A 34 -0.44 -2.28 -0.79
N ALA A 35 0.87 -2.51 -0.92
CA ALA A 35 1.65 -3.36 -0.04
C ALA A 35 1.70 -2.83 1.40
N VAL A 36 1.94 -1.53 1.58
CA VAL A 36 1.98 -0.88 2.89
C VAL A 36 0.62 -0.97 3.57
N ILE A 37 -0.48 -0.67 2.87
CA ILE A 37 -1.84 -0.75 3.42
C ILE A 37 -2.16 -2.19 3.81
N ALA A 38 -1.89 -3.17 2.95
CA ALA A 38 -2.14 -4.57 3.26
C ALA A 38 -1.29 -5.04 4.45
N ALA A 39 0.01 -4.74 4.46
CA ALA A 39 0.92 -5.08 5.55
C ALA A 39 0.52 -4.41 6.87
N SER A 40 -0.14 -3.24 6.82
CA SER A 40 -0.59 -2.52 8.01
C SER A 40 -1.50 -3.39 8.88
N PHE A 41 -2.32 -4.28 8.32
CA PHE A 41 -3.19 -5.17 9.10
C PHE A 41 -2.45 -6.22 9.92
N PHE A 42 -1.18 -6.50 9.57
CA PHE A 42 -0.37 -7.55 10.20
C PHE A 42 0.72 -7.01 11.13
N VAL A 43 1.01 -5.70 11.09
CA VAL A 43 1.96 -5.09 12.04
C VAL A 43 1.37 -4.97 13.44
N ALA A 44 2.20 -5.22 14.46
CA ALA A 44 1.79 -5.26 15.85
C ALA A 44 1.61 -3.85 16.45
N ASN A 45 2.36 -2.86 15.97
CA ASN A 45 2.33 -1.50 16.50
C ASN A 45 2.57 -0.45 15.42
N PHE A 46 2.29 0.81 15.77
CA PHE A 46 2.42 1.97 14.88
C PHE A 46 3.85 2.11 14.32
N TRP A 47 4.88 1.90 15.16
CA TRP A 47 6.29 2.02 14.77
C TRP A 47 6.70 1.04 13.67
N GLN A 48 6.22 -0.20 13.71
CA GLN A 48 6.44 -1.16 12.62
C GLN A 48 5.78 -0.69 11.31
N GLY A 49 4.59 -0.10 11.39
CA GLY A 49 3.93 0.49 10.23
C GLY A 49 4.74 1.65 9.63
N LEU A 50 5.20 2.59 10.47
CA LEU A 50 6.06 3.69 10.05
C LEU A 50 7.35 3.20 9.39
N LEU A 51 7.97 2.16 9.93
CA LEU A 51 9.18 1.57 9.37
C LEU A 51 8.93 1.00 7.96
N LEU A 52 7.79 0.36 7.71
CA LEU A 52 7.43 -0.12 6.37
C LEU A 52 7.15 1.04 5.39
N ILE A 53 6.51 2.11 5.87
CA ILE A 53 6.27 3.32 5.08
C ILE A 53 7.59 3.98 4.69
N ALA A 54 8.51 4.14 5.64
CA ALA A 54 9.83 4.72 5.41
C ALA A 54 10.64 3.87 4.43
N LEU A 55 10.64 2.53 4.59
CA LEU A 55 11.28 1.61 3.65
C LEU A 55 10.75 1.81 2.23
N ALA A 56 9.43 1.79 2.06
CA ALA A 56 8.81 1.95 0.75
C ALA A 56 9.14 3.30 0.12
N GLY A 57 9.05 4.39 0.89
CA GLY A 57 9.40 5.74 0.43
C GLY A 57 10.86 5.85 -0.03
N LEU A 58 11.80 5.31 0.74
CA LEU A 58 13.23 5.30 0.39
C LEU A 58 13.50 4.53 -0.90
N ILE A 59 12.84 3.39 -1.10
CA ILE A 59 13.01 2.57 -2.31
C ILE A 59 12.37 3.24 -3.53
N LEU A 60 11.17 3.79 -3.38
CA LEU A 60 10.47 4.45 -4.48
C LEU A 60 11.28 5.59 -5.05
N LYS A 61 11.88 6.41 -4.17
CA LYS A 61 12.72 7.51 -4.61
C LYS A 61 13.68 7.95 -3.51
N PHE A 62 14.97 7.73 -3.77
CA PHE A 62 16.04 8.22 -2.92
C PHE A 62 16.60 9.52 -3.51
N ALA A 63 16.06 10.66 -3.08
CA ALA A 63 16.51 11.98 -3.52
C ALA A 63 16.59 12.96 -2.33
N PRO A 64 17.57 13.87 -2.30
CA PRO A 64 17.61 14.94 -1.31
C PRO A 64 16.50 15.96 -1.61
N GLY A 65 15.50 16.06 -0.73
CA GLY A 65 14.41 17.03 -0.84
C GLY A 65 13.06 16.47 -0.38
N PHE A 66 12.09 17.36 -0.14
CA PHE A 66 10.70 16.97 0.15
C PHE A 66 9.91 16.86 -1.15
N GLU A 67 9.60 15.64 -1.55
CA GLU A 67 8.70 15.39 -2.67
C GLU A 67 7.26 15.21 -2.21
N LYS A 68 6.34 15.90 -2.89
CA LYS A 68 4.91 15.88 -2.54
C LYS A 68 4.34 14.47 -2.64
N GLU A 69 4.77 13.70 -3.63
CA GLU A 69 4.31 12.34 -3.91
C GLU A 69 4.64 11.40 -2.75
N ILE A 70 5.89 11.42 -2.29
CA ILE A 70 6.35 10.61 -1.14
C ILE A 70 5.65 11.08 0.13
N MET A 71 5.50 12.39 0.33
CA MET A 71 4.80 12.93 1.49
C MET A 71 3.34 12.46 1.54
N ILE A 72 2.60 12.58 0.44
CA ILE A 72 1.20 12.14 0.36
C ILE A 72 1.10 10.63 0.53
N PHE A 73 1.99 9.86 -0.12
CA PHE A 73 2.10 8.42 0.08
C PHE A 73 2.29 8.08 1.56
N SER A 74 3.23 8.72 2.25
CA SER A 74 3.52 8.48 3.66
C SER A 74 2.34 8.85 4.56
N LEU A 75 1.65 9.95 4.27
CA LEU A 75 0.45 10.37 5.01
C LEU A 75 -0.70 9.37 4.85
N ILE A 76 -0.94 8.89 3.62
CA ILE A 76 -1.97 7.86 3.37
C ILE A 76 -1.60 6.57 4.10
N GLY A 77 -0.34 6.12 4.00
CA GLY A 77 0.15 4.93 4.68
C GLY A 77 0.02 5.04 6.21
N ALA A 78 0.43 6.16 6.79
CA ALA A 78 0.31 6.40 8.23
C ALA A 78 -1.16 6.44 8.67
N GLY A 79 -2.02 7.10 7.88
CA GLY A 79 -3.47 7.09 8.06
C GLY A 79 -4.04 5.68 8.07
N ALA A 80 -3.63 4.82 7.14
CA ALA A 80 -4.06 3.43 7.10
C ALA A 80 -3.63 2.64 8.36
N VAL A 81 -2.39 2.81 8.83
CA VAL A 81 -1.89 2.18 10.06
C VAL A 81 -2.69 2.58 11.31
N ILE A 82 -3.19 3.83 11.35
CA ILE A 82 -4.00 4.36 12.46
C ILE A 82 -5.46 3.90 12.34
N ILE A 83 -6.05 4.01 11.14
CA ILE A 83 -7.48 3.83 10.90
C ILE A 83 -7.87 2.35 10.80
N LYS A 84 -6.94 1.44 10.47
CA LYS A 84 -7.23 0.00 10.30
C LYS A 84 -8.04 -0.64 11.44
N ASN A 85 -7.84 -0.19 12.68
CA ASN A 85 -8.49 -0.73 13.88
C ASN A 85 -9.79 0.00 14.24
N ARG A 86 -10.15 1.07 13.50
CA ARG A 86 -11.37 1.87 13.71
C ARG A 86 -12.49 1.49 12.74
N LEU A 87 -12.17 0.73 11.69
CA LEU A 87 -13.14 0.30 10.70
C LEU A 87 -13.99 -0.84 11.28
N PRO A 88 -15.34 -0.75 11.24
CA PRO A 88 -16.23 -1.74 11.83
C PRO A 88 -16.34 -3.06 11.02
N TRP A 89 -15.65 -3.14 9.88
CA TRP A 89 -15.78 -4.21 8.90
C TRP A 89 -14.71 -5.28 9.13
N HIS A 90 -14.88 -6.45 8.50
CA HIS A 90 -13.85 -7.49 8.46
C HIS A 90 -12.55 -6.94 7.86
N GLN A 91 -11.38 -7.38 8.38
CA GLN A 91 -10.05 -6.86 7.98
C GLN A 91 -9.83 -6.85 6.46
N PHE A 92 -10.32 -7.88 5.77
CA PHE A 92 -10.28 -7.99 4.31
C PHE A 92 -11.00 -6.81 3.62
N LEU A 93 -12.24 -6.50 4.03
CA LEU A 93 -12.99 -5.38 3.45
C LEU A 93 -12.36 -4.04 3.82
N SER A 94 -11.94 -3.90 5.08
CA SER A 94 -11.22 -2.71 5.56
C SER A 94 -9.96 -2.43 4.73
N ASN A 95 -9.20 -3.46 4.35
CA ASN A 95 -8.05 -3.33 3.45
C ASN A 95 -8.43 -2.76 2.09
N LEU A 96 -9.46 -3.31 1.44
CA LEU A 96 -9.92 -2.82 0.13
C LEU A 96 -10.44 -1.39 0.21
N THR A 97 -11.19 -1.05 1.25
CA THR A 97 -11.67 0.32 1.48
C THR A 97 -10.50 1.29 1.64
N LEU A 98 -9.48 0.94 2.44
CA LEU A 98 -8.30 1.79 2.63
C LEU A 98 -7.48 1.95 1.34
N ILE A 99 -7.35 0.90 0.53
CA ILE A 99 -6.70 0.99 -0.79
C ILE A 99 -7.48 1.93 -1.71
N ALA A 100 -8.80 1.76 -1.82
CA ALA A 100 -9.64 2.61 -2.65
C ALA A 100 -9.56 4.08 -2.22
N LEU A 101 -9.68 4.35 -0.92
CA LEU A 101 -9.55 5.69 -0.36
C LEU A 101 -8.15 6.26 -0.58
N GLY A 102 -7.10 5.45 -0.40
CA GLY A 102 -5.73 5.88 -0.60
C GLY A 102 -5.47 6.34 -2.03
N ILE A 103 -5.91 5.55 -3.02
CA ILE A 103 -5.79 5.90 -4.44
C ILE A 103 -6.63 7.13 -4.77
N LEU A 104 -7.86 7.19 -4.25
CA LEU A 104 -8.74 8.34 -4.44
C LEU A 104 -8.07 9.63 -3.93
N ILE A 105 -7.56 9.62 -2.69
CA ILE A 105 -6.84 10.75 -2.09
C ILE A 105 -5.60 11.10 -2.92
N PHE A 106 -4.84 10.10 -3.36
CA PHE A 106 -3.66 10.31 -4.19
C PHE A 106 -4.01 11.05 -5.48
N TYR A 107 -5.07 10.64 -6.18
CA TYR A 107 -5.54 11.29 -7.40
C TYR A 107 -6.12 12.68 -7.15
N VAL A 108 -6.97 12.84 -6.12
CA VAL A 108 -7.57 14.14 -5.78
C VAL A 108 -6.49 15.20 -5.54
N ILE A 109 -5.36 14.82 -4.93
CA ILE A 109 -4.30 15.77 -4.57
C ILE A 109 -3.27 15.95 -5.71
N LEU A 110 -2.82 14.87 -6.35
CA LEU A 110 -1.69 14.91 -7.29
C LEU A 110 -2.11 14.96 -8.76
N ALA A 111 -3.28 14.44 -9.11
CA ALA A 111 -3.76 14.36 -10.49
C ALA A 111 -5.29 14.51 -10.58
N PRO A 112 -5.87 15.62 -10.07
CA PRO A 112 -7.32 15.78 -9.97
C PRO A 112 -8.01 15.75 -11.34
N ASN A 113 -7.32 16.20 -12.38
CA ASN A 113 -7.78 16.17 -13.78
C ASN A 113 -7.97 14.75 -14.33
N LEU A 114 -7.34 13.73 -13.74
CA LEU A 114 -7.43 12.34 -14.20
C LEU A 114 -8.51 11.53 -13.46
N ILE A 115 -9.20 12.10 -12.47
CA ILE A 115 -10.13 11.34 -11.61
C ILE A 115 -11.35 10.78 -12.35
N LEU A 116 -11.81 11.48 -13.39
CA LEU A 116 -12.91 11.03 -14.26
C LEU A 116 -12.41 10.25 -15.48
N SER A 117 -11.10 10.03 -15.59
CA SER A 117 -10.53 9.32 -16.74
C SER A 117 -10.67 7.80 -16.61
N PRO A 118 -10.72 7.07 -17.74
CA PRO A 118 -10.64 5.60 -17.71
C PRO A 118 -9.35 5.07 -17.09
N ILE A 119 -8.27 5.88 -17.08
CA ILE A 119 -6.99 5.50 -16.49
C ILE A 119 -7.14 5.34 -14.98
N PHE A 120 -7.80 6.29 -14.30
CA PHE A 120 -8.08 6.19 -12.86
C PHE A 120 -8.85 4.92 -12.53
N LEU A 121 -9.92 4.63 -13.28
CA LEU A 121 -10.76 3.46 -13.02
C LEU A 121 -9.96 2.16 -13.20
N LYS A 122 -9.13 2.06 -14.25
CA LYS A 122 -8.25 0.91 -14.47
C LYS A 122 -7.22 0.75 -13.36
N GLU A 123 -6.61 1.86 -12.92
CA GLU A 123 -5.61 1.84 -11.85
C GLU A 123 -6.23 1.45 -10.51
N LEU A 124 -7.39 2.04 -10.17
CA LEU A 124 -8.15 1.68 -8.97
C LEU A 124 -8.50 0.19 -8.98
N PHE A 125 -9.07 -0.31 -10.07
CA PHE A 125 -9.44 -1.71 -10.21
C PHE A 125 -8.23 -2.64 -10.09
N LEU A 126 -7.13 -2.32 -10.78
CA LEU A 126 -5.89 -3.10 -10.72
C LEU A 126 -5.31 -3.13 -9.30
N ASN A 127 -5.24 -1.99 -8.63
CA ASN A 127 -4.73 -1.91 -7.27
C ASN A 127 -5.63 -2.64 -6.27
N LEU A 128 -6.95 -2.67 -6.47
CA LEU A 128 -7.86 -3.48 -5.65
C LEU A 128 -7.60 -4.97 -5.84
N ILE A 129 -7.45 -5.45 -7.08
CA ILE A 129 -7.09 -6.84 -7.36
C ILE A 129 -5.76 -7.20 -6.70
N LEU A 130 -4.73 -6.38 -6.91
CA LEU A 130 -3.42 -6.60 -6.31
C LEU A 130 -3.50 -6.56 -4.78
N GLY A 131 -4.33 -5.68 -4.22
CA GLY A 131 -4.64 -5.62 -2.80
C GLY A 131 -5.25 -6.90 -2.25
N ILE A 132 -6.19 -7.51 -2.97
CA ILE A 132 -6.75 -8.82 -2.62
C ILE A 132 -5.64 -9.87 -2.61
N LEU A 133 -4.84 -9.94 -3.68
CA LEU A 133 -3.78 -10.95 -3.81
C LEU A 133 -2.71 -10.82 -2.72
N ILE A 134 -2.24 -9.60 -2.47
CA ILE A 134 -1.21 -9.31 -1.46
C ILE A 134 -1.76 -9.59 -0.06
N PHE A 135 -2.98 -9.16 0.24
CA PHE A 135 -3.60 -9.41 1.55
C PHE A 135 -3.85 -10.89 1.78
N ALA A 136 -4.31 -11.63 0.78
CA ALA A 136 -4.49 -13.08 0.85
C ALA A 136 -3.15 -13.79 1.07
N PHE A 137 -2.10 -13.38 0.36
CA PHE A 137 -0.74 -13.90 0.55
C PHE A 137 -0.23 -13.67 1.97
N PHE A 138 -0.38 -12.46 2.51
CA PHE A 138 -0.02 -12.18 3.90
C PHE A 138 -0.86 -12.98 4.89
N SER A 139 -2.16 -13.09 4.67
CA SER A 139 -3.08 -13.88 5.50
C SER A 139 -2.66 -15.35 5.54
N PHE A 140 -2.35 -15.94 4.38
CA PHE A 140 -1.86 -17.31 4.26
C PHE A 140 -0.56 -17.51 5.05
N LEU A 141 0.44 -16.65 4.84
CA LEU A 141 1.71 -16.70 5.59
C LEU A 141 1.51 -16.51 7.10
N TRP A 142 0.45 -15.79 7.50
CA TRP A 142 0.16 -15.55 8.89
C TRP A 142 -0.55 -16.72 9.58
N GLN A 143 -1.44 -17.41 8.87
CA GLN A 143 -2.24 -18.55 9.36
C GLN A 143 -1.47 -19.86 9.39
N ASN A 144 -0.57 -20.12 8.42
CA ASN A 144 0.11 -21.41 8.22
C ASN A 144 1.17 -21.80 9.28
N LYS A 145 1.11 -21.23 10.50
CA LYS A 145 2.03 -21.53 11.61
C LYS A 145 1.34 -21.65 12.98
N ILE A 146 0.03 -21.88 13.00
CA ILE A 146 -0.72 -22.28 14.21
C ILE A 146 -0.88 -23.81 14.27
N ALA A 147 -0.45 -24.54 13.22
CA ALA A 147 -0.34 -26.00 13.21
C ALA A 147 1.08 -26.45 13.57
#